data_AF-A0A9D8GJZ7-F1
#
_entry.id   AF-A0A9D8GJZ7-F1
#
_cell.length_a   1.000
_cell.length_b   1.000
_cell.length_c   1.000
_cell.angle_alpha   90.00
_cell.angle_beta   90.00
_cell.angle_gamma   90.00
#
_symmetry.space_group_name_H-M   'P 1'
#
loop_
_entity.id
_entity.type
_entity.pdbx_description
1 polymer ?
#
loop_
_entity_poly.entity_id
_entity_poly.type
_entity_poly.pdbx_seq_one_letter_code
_entity_poly.pdbx_strand_id
1 'polypeptide(L)'
;MISARKTYGRSKSDRPGKKGQPAFGVGAHDGIQYHFFAGDKFFSVRVVETDTHKHQSAWLYDRRAREVLNIDSARALKQGRGDQLDISGPRFRIRADQTGGEIGVLDAKQRPSFEIAFRTPISFHWDFPGGPVIHQPLIKAEIAYRGETLRAVGYSKRYWYDDPIGYWSWRFIQGSFGRSMLWTAEANFDLVKYDYFKIVRPSGKLEQAANRDSMHRQEYGRAIVGRTTYEIDLQELGRWETRMHTRLLDTKLRQRFCKMTLRRGDKVETGYALNEIACGTAW
;
A
#
# COMPACT_ATOMS: atom_id res chain seq x y z
N MET A 1 21.17 28.13 -5.89
CA MET A 1 21.67 27.35 -4.73
C MET A 1 21.44 25.88 -5.03
N ILE A 2 22.51 25.13 -5.32
CA ILE A 2 22.43 23.70 -5.65
C ILE A 2 22.31 22.95 -4.32
N SER A 3 21.08 22.56 -3.96
CA SER A 3 20.80 21.74 -2.78
C SER A 3 21.56 20.42 -2.90
N ALA A 4 22.33 20.10 -1.86
CA ALA A 4 23.18 18.93 -1.80
C ALA A 4 22.37 17.65 -2.06
N ARG A 5 22.91 16.78 -2.93
CA ARG A 5 22.42 15.41 -3.13
C ARG A 5 22.48 14.66 -1.79
N LYS A 6 21.39 14.62 -1.04
CA LYS A 6 21.19 13.62 0.01
C LYS A 6 21.23 12.26 -0.68
N THR A 7 22.28 11.49 -0.47
CA THR A 7 22.33 10.08 -0.84
C THR A 7 21.37 9.32 0.08
N TYR A 8 20.15 9.10 -0.37
CA TYR A 8 19.16 8.25 0.30
C TYR A 8 19.57 6.78 0.12
N GLY A 9 20.21 6.16 1.11
CA GLY A 9 20.82 4.84 0.88
C GLY A 9 21.21 4.00 2.09
N ARG A 10 20.87 4.37 3.33
CA ARG A 10 21.06 3.47 4.47
C ARG A 10 19.82 3.43 5.36
N SER A 11 19.06 2.34 5.21
CA SER A 11 18.09 1.87 6.20
C SER A 11 18.77 1.84 7.57
N LYS A 12 18.26 2.62 8.54
CA LYS A 12 18.76 2.60 9.92
C LYS A 12 18.26 1.40 10.73
N SER A 13 17.37 0.56 10.20
CA SER A 13 17.04 -0.72 10.83
C SER A 13 16.37 -1.69 9.85
N ASP A 14 17.14 -2.62 9.29
CA ASP A 14 16.61 -3.81 8.61
C ASP A 14 16.06 -4.86 9.62
N ARG A 15 15.94 -4.50 10.90
CA ARG A 15 15.39 -5.37 11.95
C ARG A 15 13.90 -5.09 12.11
N PRO A 16 13.05 -6.13 12.17
CA PRO A 16 11.65 -5.97 12.54
C PRO A 16 11.54 -5.22 13.87
N GLY A 17 10.83 -4.09 13.86
CA GLY A 17 10.56 -3.29 15.06
C GLY A 17 9.10 -3.43 15.48
N LYS A 18 8.82 -3.41 16.79
CA LYS A 18 7.46 -3.31 17.34
C LYS A 18 7.01 -1.85 17.42
N LYS A 19 7.15 -1.07 16.34
CA LYS A 19 6.54 0.27 16.29
C LYS A 19 5.22 0.15 15.54
N GLY A 20 4.13 0.47 16.24
CA GLY A 20 2.78 0.44 15.67
C GLY A 20 2.53 1.54 14.68
N GLN A 21 1.26 1.66 14.28
CA GLN A 21 0.80 2.77 13.45
C GLN A 21 0.60 4.00 14.36
N PRO A 22 1.37 5.09 14.21
CA PRO A 22 1.16 6.29 15.02
C PRO A 22 -0.19 6.97 14.74
N ALA A 23 -0.54 8.03 15.45
CA ALA A 23 -1.71 8.86 15.11
C ALA A 23 -1.63 9.39 13.67
N PHE A 24 -2.76 9.46 12.98
CA PHE A 24 -2.87 9.92 11.58
C PHE A 24 -2.98 11.44 11.45
N GLY A 25 -2.60 11.97 10.30
CA GLY A 25 -2.65 13.41 10.00
C GLY A 25 -1.41 14.14 10.49
N VAL A 26 -0.24 13.51 10.31
CA VAL A 26 1.06 14.10 10.63
C VAL A 26 1.76 14.62 9.37
N GLY A 27 2.40 15.79 9.47
CA GLY A 27 3.07 16.44 8.35
C GLY A 27 2.11 17.07 7.33
N ALA A 28 2.66 17.51 6.19
CA ALA A 28 1.90 18.08 5.07
C ALA A 28 1.23 17.01 4.20
N HIS A 29 1.67 15.76 4.33
CA HIS A 29 1.05 14.59 3.73
C HIS A 29 1.15 13.37 4.64
N ASP A 30 0.04 12.65 4.80
CA ASP A 30 -0.03 11.33 5.43
C ASP A 30 -0.88 10.39 4.57
N GLY A 31 -0.30 9.27 4.16
CA GLY A 31 -0.95 8.26 3.33
C GLY A 31 -0.86 6.90 3.97
N ILE A 32 -2.00 6.23 4.12
CA ILE A 32 -2.07 4.85 4.59
C ILE A 32 -2.92 4.00 3.65
N GLN A 33 -2.47 2.79 3.38
CA GLN A 33 -3.19 1.83 2.56
C GLN A 33 -3.07 0.42 3.12
N TYR A 34 -4.14 -0.36 2.98
CA TYR A 34 -4.18 -1.78 3.29
C TYR A 34 -4.75 -2.55 2.10
N HIS A 35 -4.16 -3.70 1.82
CA HIS A 35 -4.61 -4.60 0.78
C HIS A 35 -4.65 -6.03 1.31
N PHE A 36 -5.74 -6.74 1.06
CA PHE A 36 -5.97 -8.09 1.56
C PHE A 36 -6.35 -9.04 0.43
N PHE A 37 -5.68 -10.19 0.41
CA PHE A 37 -5.85 -11.28 -0.54
C PHE A 37 -6.56 -12.44 0.17
N ALA A 38 -7.80 -12.72 -0.22
CA ALA A 38 -8.65 -13.76 0.37
C ALA A 38 -9.06 -14.76 -0.72
N GLY A 39 -8.17 -15.69 -1.03
CA GLY A 39 -8.37 -16.60 -2.17
C GLY A 39 -8.45 -15.82 -3.48
N ASP A 40 -9.58 -15.94 -4.19
CA ASP A 40 -9.86 -15.23 -5.45
C ASP A 40 -10.43 -13.81 -5.25
N LYS A 41 -10.50 -13.33 -3.99
CA LYS A 41 -11.05 -12.02 -3.63
C LYS A 41 -9.96 -11.06 -3.17
N PHE A 42 -10.24 -9.78 -3.34
CA PHE A 42 -9.35 -8.69 -2.98
C PHE A 42 -10.11 -7.57 -2.30
N PHE A 43 -9.51 -6.98 -1.26
CA PHE A 43 -10.05 -5.83 -0.56
C PHE A 43 -8.95 -4.78 -0.42
N SER A 44 -9.24 -3.55 -0.83
CA SER A 44 -8.33 -2.41 -0.75
C SER A 44 -9.00 -1.29 0.02
N VAL A 45 -8.24 -0.67 0.91
CA VAL A 45 -8.62 0.59 1.57
C VAL A 45 -7.44 1.53 1.56
N ARG A 46 -7.73 2.82 1.35
CA ARG A 46 -6.73 3.90 1.33
C ARG A 46 -7.30 5.14 1.99
N VAL A 47 -6.45 5.81 2.75
CA VAL A 47 -6.65 7.19 3.20
C VAL A 47 -5.42 7.99 2.83
N VAL A 48 -5.65 9.16 2.24
CA VAL A 48 -4.63 10.17 1.99
C VAL A 48 -5.12 11.48 2.56
N GLU A 49 -4.30 12.11 3.39
CA GLU A 49 -4.51 13.44 3.91
C GLU A 49 -3.32 14.31 3.54
N THR A 50 -3.64 15.52 3.11
CA THR A 50 -2.71 16.56 2.71
C THR A 50 -3.26 17.88 3.23
N ASP A 51 -2.47 18.94 3.21
CA ASP A 51 -2.92 20.27 3.61
C ASP A 51 -4.15 20.76 2.84
N THR A 52 -4.34 20.29 1.60
CA THR A 52 -5.34 20.84 0.68
C THR A 52 -6.39 19.81 0.23
N HIS A 53 -6.21 18.54 0.61
CA HIS A 53 -7.00 17.44 0.11
C HIS A 53 -7.05 16.28 1.09
N LYS A 54 -8.23 15.70 1.26
CA LYS A 54 -8.45 14.45 2.01
C LYS A 54 -9.24 13.49 1.15
N HIS A 55 -8.68 12.31 0.95
CA HIS A 55 -9.26 11.22 0.18
C HIS A 55 -9.37 9.98 1.04
N GLN A 56 -10.52 9.32 0.95
CA GLN A 56 -10.69 7.97 1.47
C GLN A 56 -11.38 7.10 0.42
N SER A 57 -10.84 5.92 0.19
CA SER A 57 -11.38 4.99 -0.77
C SER A 57 -11.33 3.56 -0.27
N ALA A 58 -12.31 2.79 -0.71
CA ALA A 58 -12.41 1.38 -0.52
C ALA A 58 -13.00 0.75 -1.78
N TRP A 59 -12.33 -0.27 -2.31
CA TRP A 59 -12.84 -1.07 -3.40
C TRP A 59 -12.45 -2.52 -3.17
N LEU A 60 -13.17 -3.42 -3.83
CA LEU A 60 -12.94 -4.84 -3.70
C LEU A 60 -13.16 -5.56 -5.02
N TYR A 61 -12.53 -6.72 -5.17
CA TYR A 61 -12.82 -7.67 -6.24
C TYR A 61 -13.47 -8.93 -5.66
N ASP A 62 -14.63 -9.27 -6.20
CA ASP A 62 -15.33 -10.54 -5.95
C ASP A 62 -16.02 -10.92 -7.26
N ARG A 63 -15.26 -11.59 -8.15
CA ARG A 63 -15.56 -11.85 -9.57
C ARG A 63 -15.67 -10.62 -10.47
N ARG A 64 -15.92 -9.45 -9.89
CA ARG A 64 -15.88 -8.13 -10.54
C ARG A 64 -15.34 -7.09 -9.58
N ALA A 65 -14.67 -6.08 -10.12
CA ALA A 65 -14.25 -4.92 -9.35
C ALA A 65 -15.47 -4.08 -8.95
N ARG A 66 -15.50 -3.61 -7.71
CA ARG A 66 -16.56 -2.75 -7.18
C ARG A 66 -15.96 -1.71 -6.25
N GLU A 67 -16.25 -0.45 -6.56
CA GLU A 67 -16.07 0.65 -5.63
C GLU A 67 -17.13 0.57 -4.53
N VAL A 68 -16.70 0.69 -3.27
CA VAL A 68 -17.57 0.75 -2.10
C VAL A 68 -17.61 2.18 -1.55
N LEU A 69 -16.44 2.81 -1.52
CA LEU A 69 -16.21 4.14 -0.99
C LEU A 69 -15.21 4.86 -1.90
N ASN A 70 -15.51 6.09 -2.27
CA ASN A 70 -14.59 7.00 -2.92
C ASN A 70 -15.06 8.41 -2.58
N ILE A 71 -14.41 9.01 -1.58
CA ILE A 71 -14.83 10.29 -1.02
C ILE A 71 -13.64 11.23 -1.04
N ASP A 72 -13.75 12.25 -1.88
CA ASP A 72 -13.00 13.50 -1.78
C ASP A 72 -13.81 14.44 -0.91
N SER A 73 -13.34 14.80 0.29
CA SER A 73 -14.09 15.75 1.11
C SER A 73 -13.25 16.59 2.04
N ALA A 74 -13.69 17.83 2.26
CA ALA A 74 -13.20 18.66 3.36
C ALA A 74 -13.61 18.13 4.75
N ARG A 75 -14.58 17.19 4.81
CA ARG A 75 -15.02 16.58 6.08
C ARG A 75 -14.04 15.49 6.48
N ALA A 76 -13.05 15.90 7.27
CA ALA A 76 -11.97 15.04 7.74
C ALA A 76 -12.49 13.78 8.45
N LEU A 77 -11.82 12.65 8.18
CA LEU A 77 -11.72 11.60 9.16
C LEU A 77 -11.18 12.20 10.46
N LYS A 78 -11.77 11.82 11.59
CA LYS A 78 -11.33 12.30 12.90
C LYS A 78 -10.39 11.27 13.49
N GLN A 79 -9.17 11.71 13.79
CA GLN A 79 -8.24 10.98 14.62
C GLN A 79 -8.74 10.98 16.08
N GLY A 80 -8.70 9.82 16.73
CA GLY A 80 -9.01 9.63 18.14
C GLY A 80 -7.98 10.31 19.06
N ARG A 81 -8.25 10.32 20.37
CA ARG A 81 -7.40 11.02 21.36
C ARG A 81 -6.06 10.35 21.67
N GLY A 82 -5.81 9.15 21.13
CA GLY A 82 -4.61 8.36 21.38
C GLY A 82 -3.44 8.68 20.45
N ASP A 83 -2.29 8.07 20.75
CA ASP A 83 -1.06 8.16 19.96
C ASP A 83 -0.96 7.12 18.83
N GLN A 84 -1.96 6.25 18.74
CA GLN A 84 -2.08 5.23 17.69
C GLN A 84 -3.07 5.65 16.61
N LEU A 85 -3.02 4.96 15.48
CA LEU A 85 -3.98 5.14 14.40
C LEU A 85 -5.40 4.79 14.87
N ASP A 86 -6.28 5.79 14.89
CA ASP A 86 -7.70 5.64 15.18
C ASP A 86 -8.44 6.72 14.40
N ILE A 87 -8.74 6.45 13.13
CA ILE A 87 -9.45 7.38 12.25
C ILE A 87 -10.86 6.89 12.00
N SER A 88 -11.84 7.80 12.10
CA SER A 88 -13.24 7.46 11.90
C SER A 88 -14.01 8.56 11.17
N GLY A 89 -14.97 8.13 10.36
CA GLY A 89 -15.92 8.96 9.65
C GLY A 89 -17.24 8.22 9.47
N PRO A 90 -18.24 8.83 8.80
CA PRO A 90 -19.59 8.28 8.73
C PRO A 90 -19.70 6.88 8.14
N ARG A 91 -18.79 6.49 7.24
CA ARG A 91 -18.83 5.22 6.49
C ARG A 91 -17.53 4.42 6.56
N PHE A 92 -16.59 4.85 7.39
CA PHE A 92 -15.22 4.34 7.37
C PHE A 92 -14.57 4.45 8.74
N ARG A 93 -13.84 3.41 9.15
CA ARG A 93 -12.98 3.43 10.34
C ARG A 93 -11.73 2.61 10.12
N ILE A 94 -10.61 3.06 10.66
CA ILE A 94 -9.41 2.25 10.90
C ILE A 94 -8.96 2.48 12.33
N ARG A 95 -8.72 1.40 13.06
CA ARG A 95 -7.96 1.42 14.31
C ARG A 95 -6.82 0.45 14.20
N ALA A 96 -5.61 0.85 14.54
CA ALA A 96 -4.46 -0.05 14.53
C ALA A 96 -3.42 0.37 15.55
N ASP A 97 -2.76 -0.61 16.15
CA ASP A 97 -1.67 -0.44 17.10
C ASP A 97 -0.41 -1.18 16.63
N GLN A 98 0.44 -1.61 17.57
CA GLN A 98 1.67 -2.35 17.30
C GLN A 98 1.47 -3.81 16.91
N THR A 99 0.28 -4.37 17.16
CA THR A 99 -0.01 -5.80 17.07
C THR A 99 -1.01 -6.14 15.98
N GLY A 100 -1.85 -5.18 15.59
CA GLY A 100 -2.94 -5.42 14.66
C GLY A 100 -3.92 -4.26 14.63
N GLY A 101 -5.15 -4.56 14.22
CA GLY A 101 -6.19 -3.54 14.13
C GLY A 101 -7.50 -4.04 13.55
N GLU A 102 -8.40 -3.09 13.36
CA GLU A 102 -9.71 -3.26 12.75
C GLU A 102 -9.97 -2.21 11.67
N ILE A 103 -10.67 -2.61 10.62
CA ILE A 103 -11.15 -1.73 9.54
C ILE A 103 -12.63 -2.01 9.34
N GLY A 104 -13.44 -0.96 9.27
CA GLY A 104 -14.86 -1.07 8.96
C GLY A 104 -15.25 -0.15 7.82
N VAL A 105 -15.96 -0.70 6.83
CA VAL A 105 -16.43 0.04 5.66
C VAL A 105 -17.93 -0.18 5.46
N LEU A 106 -18.68 0.91 5.36
CA LEU A 106 -20.12 0.91 5.10
C LEU A 106 -20.43 1.30 3.65
N ASP A 107 -21.46 0.69 3.07
CA ASP A 107 -21.98 1.05 1.76
C ASP A 107 -22.74 2.40 1.78
N ALA A 108 -23.22 2.87 0.63
CA ALA A 108 -23.91 4.15 0.51
C ALA A 108 -25.21 4.23 1.32
N LYS A 109 -25.76 3.07 1.72
CA LYS A 109 -26.97 2.94 2.55
C LYS A 109 -26.62 2.71 4.02
N GLN A 110 -25.38 2.98 4.44
CA GLN A 110 -24.89 2.80 5.81
C GLN A 110 -24.95 1.35 6.30
N ARG A 111 -24.94 0.38 5.40
CA ARG A 111 -24.91 -1.05 5.76
C ARG A 111 -23.47 -1.56 5.75
N PRO A 112 -23.10 -2.50 6.62
CA PRO A 112 -21.78 -3.13 6.57
C PRO A 112 -21.47 -3.68 5.18
N SER A 113 -20.42 -3.17 4.55
CA SER A 113 -19.91 -3.73 3.29
C SER A 113 -18.89 -4.81 3.58
N PHE A 114 -17.88 -4.49 4.39
CA PHE A 114 -16.96 -5.47 4.96
C PHE A 114 -16.31 -4.92 6.23
N GLU A 115 -15.93 -5.83 7.11
CA GLU A 115 -15.13 -5.54 8.30
C GLU A 115 -13.90 -6.46 8.31
N ILE A 116 -12.77 -5.93 8.76
CA ILE A 116 -11.49 -6.63 8.76
C ILE A 116 -10.89 -6.55 10.14
N ALA A 117 -10.64 -7.68 10.77
CA ALA A 117 -9.78 -7.78 11.94
C ALA A 117 -8.44 -8.35 11.52
N PHE A 118 -7.33 -7.75 11.94
CA PHE A 118 -6.01 -8.17 11.47
C PHE A 118 -4.94 -8.12 12.54
N ARG A 119 -3.88 -8.90 12.31
CA ARG A 119 -2.64 -8.92 13.10
C ARG A 119 -1.43 -8.67 12.23
N THR A 120 -0.49 -7.90 12.76
CA THR A 120 0.73 -7.48 12.10
C THR A 120 1.93 -8.17 12.74
N PRO A 121 2.36 -9.34 12.23
CA PRO A 121 3.47 -10.06 12.83
C PRO A 121 4.83 -9.39 12.58
N ILE A 122 4.95 -8.62 11.50
CA ILE A 122 6.21 -8.04 11.02
C ILE A 122 5.96 -6.60 10.56
N SER A 123 6.86 -5.70 10.97
CA SER A 123 6.89 -4.31 10.54
C SER A 123 8.31 -3.89 10.19
N PHE A 124 8.48 -3.24 9.04
CA PHE A 124 9.73 -2.64 8.60
C PHE A 124 9.57 -1.13 8.53
N HIS A 125 10.59 -0.41 9.00
CA HIS A 125 10.61 1.03 9.08
C HIS A 125 11.88 1.53 8.39
N TRP A 126 11.72 2.47 7.46
CA TRP A 126 12.86 3.19 6.88
C TRP A 126 12.41 4.55 6.38
N ASP A 127 13.37 5.39 6.01
CA ASP A 127 13.10 6.69 5.41
C ASP A 127 13.20 6.58 3.89
N PHE A 128 12.25 7.18 3.17
CA PHE A 128 12.32 7.43 1.72
C PHE A 128 12.59 8.92 1.48
N PRO A 129 12.83 9.37 0.23
CA PRO A 129 13.18 10.76 -0.03
C PRO A 129 12.29 11.85 0.58
N GLY A 130 11.00 11.56 0.80
CA GLY A 130 10.05 12.47 1.45
C GLY A 130 10.01 12.36 2.98
N GLY A 131 10.18 11.18 3.57
CA GLY A 131 10.01 11.02 5.01
C GLY A 131 9.94 9.57 5.47
N PRO A 132 9.38 9.29 6.66
CA PRO A 132 9.26 7.94 7.17
C PRO A 132 8.26 7.10 6.38
N VAL A 133 8.55 5.80 6.23
CA VAL A 133 7.61 4.81 5.72
C VAL A 133 7.60 3.57 6.61
N ILE A 134 6.39 3.06 6.85
CA ILE A 134 6.12 1.81 7.54
C ILE A 134 5.57 0.81 6.53
N HIS A 135 6.21 -0.35 6.46
CA HIS A 135 5.77 -1.50 5.66
C HIS A 135 5.40 -2.65 6.59
N GLN A 136 4.16 -3.10 6.50
CA GLN A 136 3.64 -4.22 7.29
C GLN A 136 3.22 -5.35 6.35
N PRO A 137 4.16 -6.20 5.89
CA PRO A 137 3.84 -7.37 5.09
C PRO A 137 3.34 -8.53 5.96
N LEU A 138 2.77 -9.56 5.32
CA LEU A 138 2.29 -10.78 5.97
C LEU A 138 1.27 -10.52 7.08
N ILE A 139 0.43 -9.49 6.92
CA ILE A 139 -0.72 -9.28 7.79
C ILE A 139 -1.60 -10.52 7.71
N LYS A 140 -2.04 -11.03 8.87
CA LYS A 140 -3.04 -12.09 8.94
C LYS A 140 -4.38 -11.46 9.26
N ALA A 141 -5.39 -11.71 8.44
CA ALA A 141 -6.68 -11.05 8.59
C ALA A 141 -7.86 -12.02 8.49
N GLU A 142 -8.94 -11.66 9.17
CA GLU A 142 -10.27 -12.22 9.00
C GLU A 142 -11.19 -11.11 8.47
N ILE A 143 -11.92 -11.41 7.41
CA ILE A 143 -12.78 -10.44 6.70
C ILE A 143 -14.22 -10.94 6.80
N ALA A 144 -15.06 -10.21 7.54
CA ALA A 144 -16.49 -10.41 7.53
C ALA A 144 -17.08 -9.76 6.27
N TYR A 145 -17.63 -10.58 5.37
CA TYR A 145 -18.13 -10.13 4.07
C TYR A 145 -19.27 -11.03 3.58
N ARG A 146 -20.44 -10.44 3.29
CA ARG A 146 -21.65 -11.15 2.82
C ARG A 146 -22.08 -12.35 3.69
N GLY A 147 -21.94 -12.23 5.00
CA GLY A 147 -22.31 -13.28 5.95
C GLY A 147 -21.27 -14.40 6.09
N GLU A 148 -20.12 -14.29 5.41
CA GLU A 148 -19.00 -15.21 5.53
C GLU A 148 -17.81 -14.55 6.25
N THR A 149 -16.98 -15.36 6.90
CA THR A 149 -15.68 -14.95 7.43
C THR A 149 -14.58 -15.54 6.57
N LEU A 150 -13.87 -14.68 5.84
CA LEU A 150 -12.79 -15.06 4.94
C LEU A 150 -11.44 -14.91 5.65
N ARG A 151 -10.54 -15.89 5.48
CA ARG A 151 -9.14 -15.75 5.89
C ARG A 151 -8.33 -15.09 4.78
N ALA A 152 -7.53 -14.09 5.15
CA ALA A 152 -6.74 -13.33 4.19
C ALA A 152 -5.29 -13.14 4.65
N VAL A 153 -4.41 -12.97 3.67
CA VAL A 153 -3.07 -12.40 3.88
C VAL A 153 -3.09 -10.97 3.35
N GLY A 154 -2.51 -10.05 4.10
CA GLY A 154 -2.51 -8.64 3.74
C GLY A 154 -1.15 -8.00 3.75
N TYR A 155 -1.16 -6.74 3.32
CA TYR A 155 -0.04 -5.83 3.35
C TYR A 155 -0.55 -4.43 3.67
N SER A 156 0.19 -3.69 4.49
CA SER A 156 -0.04 -2.27 4.68
C SER A 156 1.23 -1.47 4.39
N LYS A 157 1.02 -0.27 3.86
CA LYS A 157 2.04 0.77 3.73
C LYS A 157 1.48 2.05 4.32
N ARG A 158 2.28 2.70 5.16
CA ARG A 158 2.04 4.08 5.59
C ARG A 158 3.26 4.94 5.34
N TYR A 159 3.06 6.17 4.89
CA TYR A 159 4.13 7.13 4.65
C TYR A 159 3.62 8.53 4.93
N TRP A 160 4.46 9.36 5.53
CA TRP A 160 4.16 10.76 5.77
C TRP A 160 5.41 11.62 5.64
N TYR A 161 5.21 12.91 5.43
CA TYR A 161 6.30 13.85 5.22
C TYR A 161 5.84 15.30 5.34
N ASP A 162 6.79 16.17 5.68
CA ASP A 162 6.54 17.58 6.00
C ASP A 162 6.65 18.49 4.77
N ASP A 163 7.51 18.15 3.81
CA ASP A 163 7.79 18.98 2.65
C ASP A 163 6.90 18.61 1.45
N PRO A 164 6.24 19.57 0.79
CA PRO A 164 5.42 19.27 -0.37
C PRO A 164 6.26 18.72 -1.53
N ILE A 165 5.69 17.76 -2.26
CA ILE A 165 6.25 17.21 -3.50
C ILE A 165 5.43 17.80 -4.64
N GLY A 166 6.06 18.33 -5.69
CA GLY A 166 5.32 18.97 -6.78
C GLY A 166 4.70 17.96 -7.74
N TYR A 167 5.49 16.95 -8.11
CA TYR A 167 5.07 15.92 -9.05
C TYR A 167 5.39 14.53 -8.53
N TRP A 168 4.51 13.60 -8.83
CA TRP A 168 4.79 12.20 -8.54
C TRP A 168 4.39 11.29 -9.68
N SER A 169 5.09 10.19 -9.77
CA SER A 169 4.64 9.05 -10.53
C SER A 169 5.10 7.80 -9.83
N TRP A 170 4.26 6.78 -9.77
CA TRP A 170 4.71 5.49 -9.29
C TRP A 170 4.00 4.36 -9.99
N ARG A 171 4.70 3.24 -9.98
CA ARG A 171 4.15 1.92 -10.20
C ARG A 171 4.53 1.06 -8.99
N PHE A 172 3.53 0.46 -8.36
CA PHE A 172 3.74 -0.53 -7.32
C PHE A 172 3.19 -1.89 -7.79
N ILE A 173 3.92 -2.94 -7.44
CA ILE A 173 3.40 -4.31 -7.47
C ILE A 173 3.49 -4.82 -6.04
N GLN A 174 2.38 -5.34 -5.53
CA GLN A 174 2.30 -5.93 -4.20
C GLN A 174 1.61 -7.28 -4.33
N GLY A 175 2.37 -8.35 -4.13
CA GLY A 175 1.94 -9.71 -4.43
C GLY A 175 1.99 -10.64 -3.23
N SER A 176 1.06 -11.59 -3.19
CA SER A 176 1.06 -12.74 -2.30
C SER A 176 1.26 -14.02 -3.12
N PHE A 177 2.18 -14.88 -2.70
CA PHE A 177 2.46 -16.15 -3.36
C PHE A 177 2.93 -17.17 -2.33
N GLY A 178 2.37 -18.39 -2.38
CA GLY A 178 2.55 -19.38 -1.32
C GLY A 178 2.24 -18.79 0.05
N ARG A 179 3.26 -18.62 0.89
CA ARG A 179 3.18 -17.96 2.21
C ARG A 179 4.05 -16.71 2.31
N SER A 180 4.56 -16.21 1.19
CA SER A 180 5.45 -15.05 1.10
C SER A 180 4.70 -13.82 0.60
N MET A 181 5.24 -12.64 0.88
CA MET A 181 4.77 -11.38 0.29
C MET A 181 5.91 -10.72 -0.48
N LEU A 182 5.57 -10.11 -1.60
CA LEU A 182 6.46 -9.31 -2.43
C LEU A 182 5.90 -7.90 -2.52
N TRP A 183 6.77 -6.89 -2.47
CA TRP A 183 6.41 -5.55 -2.87
C TRP A 183 7.58 -4.88 -3.58
N THR A 184 7.26 -4.17 -4.64
CA THR A 184 8.25 -3.46 -5.44
C THR A 184 7.67 -2.16 -5.95
N ALA A 185 8.55 -1.20 -6.12
CA ALA A 185 8.24 0.13 -6.59
C ALA A 185 9.15 0.52 -7.73
N GLU A 186 8.55 1.25 -8.66
CA GLU A 186 9.24 2.17 -9.52
C GLU A 186 8.58 3.54 -9.38
N ALA A 187 9.23 4.49 -8.71
CA ALA A 187 8.62 5.79 -8.39
C ALA A 187 9.55 6.96 -8.67
N ASN A 188 8.96 8.11 -8.99
CA ASN A 188 9.61 9.40 -9.05
C ASN A 188 8.84 10.38 -8.16
N PHE A 189 9.58 11.12 -7.36
CA PHE A 189 9.10 12.27 -6.61
C PHE A 189 9.90 13.48 -7.12
N ASP A 190 9.24 14.35 -7.87
CA ASP A 190 9.87 15.30 -8.78
C ASP A 190 10.91 14.61 -9.68
N LEU A 191 12.18 15.00 -9.58
CA LEU A 191 13.29 14.40 -10.34
C LEU A 191 14.06 13.34 -9.54
N VAL A 192 13.54 12.94 -8.37
CA VAL A 192 14.19 11.96 -7.49
C VAL A 192 13.60 10.58 -7.70
N LYS A 193 14.45 9.67 -8.19
CA LYS A 193 14.12 8.25 -8.39
C LYS A 193 14.05 7.51 -7.07
N TYR A 194 13.02 6.69 -6.89
CA TYR A 194 12.84 5.82 -5.72
C TYR A 194 12.30 4.45 -6.14
N ASP A 195 13.24 3.53 -6.36
CA ASP A 195 12.95 2.15 -6.77
C ASP A 195 13.34 1.18 -5.69
N TYR A 196 12.58 0.09 -5.55
CA TYR A 196 12.95 -1.01 -4.67
C TYR A 196 12.26 -2.31 -5.08
N PHE A 197 12.84 -3.43 -4.67
CA PHE A 197 12.20 -4.74 -4.76
C PHE A 197 12.47 -5.50 -3.47
N LYS A 198 11.40 -5.99 -2.83
CA LYS A 198 11.43 -6.67 -1.54
C LYS A 198 10.58 -7.93 -1.57
N ILE A 199 11.05 -8.96 -0.90
CA ILE A 199 10.29 -10.17 -0.59
C ILE A 199 10.45 -10.46 0.89
N VAL A 200 9.35 -10.72 1.58
CA VAL A 200 9.42 -11.28 2.92
C VAL A 200 8.94 -12.73 2.91
N ARG A 201 9.76 -13.60 3.51
CA ARG A 201 9.46 -15.03 3.67
C ARG A 201 8.62 -15.28 4.92
N PRO A 202 7.98 -16.46 5.06
CA PRO A 202 7.21 -16.81 6.26
C PRO A 202 8.01 -16.71 7.57
N SER A 203 9.34 -16.87 7.48
CA SER A 203 10.26 -16.72 8.62
C SER A 203 10.48 -15.27 9.05
N GLY A 204 9.94 -14.29 8.32
CA GLY A 204 10.24 -12.87 8.50
C GLY A 204 11.53 -12.40 7.83
N LYS A 205 12.28 -13.30 7.16
CA LYS A 205 13.46 -12.92 6.39
C LYS A 205 13.08 -11.98 5.25
N LEU A 206 13.70 -10.81 5.23
CA LEU A 206 13.63 -9.84 4.14
C LEU A 206 14.72 -10.12 3.11
N GLU A 207 14.30 -10.32 1.86
CA GLU A 207 15.15 -10.39 0.68
C GLU A 207 14.94 -9.11 -0.14
N GLN A 208 16.02 -8.50 -0.64
CA GLN A 208 15.93 -7.24 -1.36
C GLN A 208 16.95 -7.14 -2.49
N ALA A 209 16.55 -6.52 -3.59
CA ALA A 209 17.47 -6.12 -4.66
C ALA A 209 18.12 -4.77 -4.32
N ALA A 210 19.28 -4.49 -4.92
CA ALA A 210 19.74 -3.11 -5.01
C ALA A 210 18.79 -2.31 -5.93
N ASN A 211 18.62 -1.02 -5.68
CA ASN A 211 17.65 -0.20 -6.42
C ASN A 211 17.89 -0.25 -7.95
N ARG A 212 19.16 -0.21 -8.38
CA ARG A 212 19.57 -0.29 -9.80
C ARG A 212 19.24 -1.63 -10.46
N ASP A 213 19.01 -2.67 -9.68
CA ASP A 213 18.79 -4.04 -10.15
C ASP A 213 17.29 -4.38 -10.19
N SER A 214 16.41 -3.38 -10.13
CA SER A 214 14.96 -3.55 -10.24
C SER A 214 14.37 -2.63 -11.32
N MET A 215 13.35 -3.12 -12.04
CA MET A 215 12.62 -2.33 -13.04
C MET A 215 11.17 -2.81 -13.20
N HIS A 216 10.30 -1.94 -13.70
CA HIS A 216 8.91 -2.24 -14.00
C HIS A 216 8.54 -1.91 -15.45
N ARG A 217 7.57 -2.65 -15.97
CA ARG A 217 6.75 -2.31 -17.13
C ARG A 217 5.27 -2.34 -16.71
N GLN A 218 4.36 -2.10 -17.64
CA GLN A 218 2.92 -2.06 -17.35
C GLN A 218 2.47 -3.33 -16.61
N GLU A 219 2.83 -4.51 -17.12
CA GLU A 219 2.33 -5.81 -16.67
C GLU A 219 3.45 -6.74 -16.21
N TYR A 220 4.64 -6.17 -16.01
CA TYR A 220 5.85 -6.93 -15.73
C TYR A 220 6.73 -6.23 -14.71
N GLY A 221 7.41 -6.99 -13.86
CA GLY A 221 8.42 -6.50 -12.94
C GLY A 221 9.63 -7.43 -12.95
N ARG A 222 10.84 -6.87 -12.81
CA ARG A 222 12.07 -7.66 -12.73
C ARG A 222 12.94 -7.17 -11.60
N ALA A 223 13.62 -8.09 -10.93
CA ALA A 223 14.70 -7.74 -10.03
C ALA A 223 15.80 -8.82 -9.94
N ILE A 224 16.99 -8.43 -9.52
CA ILE A 224 18.08 -9.38 -9.19
C ILE A 224 18.34 -9.29 -7.68
N VAL A 225 18.18 -10.41 -6.97
CA VAL A 225 18.49 -10.53 -5.54
C VAL A 225 19.61 -11.55 -5.37
N GLY A 226 20.80 -11.06 -5.00
CA GLY A 226 22.00 -11.90 -5.00
C GLY A 226 22.32 -12.40 -6.41
N ARG A 227 22.23 -13.71 -6.64
CA ARG A 227 22.45 -14.33 -7.96
C ARG A 227 21.14 -14.77 -8.64
N THR A 228 20.00 -14.47 -8.03
CA THR A 228 18.71 -14.96 -8.48
C THR A 228 17.93 -13.84 -9.17
N THR A 229 17.55 -14.07 -10.43
CA THR A 229 16.61 -13.21 -11.15
C THR A 229 15.19 -13.55 -10.75
N TYR A 230 14.41 -12.52 -10.47
CA TYR A 230 12.97 -12.56 -10.21
C TYR A 230 12.25 -11.84 -11.33
N GLU A 231 11.24 -12.48 -11.90
CA GLU A 231 10.40 -11.91 -12.94
C GLU A 231 8.94 -12.09 -12.57
N ILE A 232 8.16 -11.03 -12.69
CA ILE A 232 6.75 -10.98 -12.36
C ILE A 232 5.99 -10.70 -13.64
N ASP A 233 5.01 -11.54 -13.97
CA ASP A 233 3.98 -11.25 -14.96
C ASP A 233 2.63 -11.09 -14.28
N LEU A 234 1.83 -10.16 -14.80
CA LEU A 234 0.53 -9.80 -14.25
C LEU A 234 -0.56 -9.94 -15.29
N GLN A 235 -1.61 -10.69 -14.95
CA GLN A 235 -2.84 -10.76 -15.72
C GLN A 235 -3.96 -10.07 -14.95
N GLU A 236 -4.51 -8.99 -15.50
CA GLU A 236 -5.61 -8.24 -14.88
C GLU A 236 -6.86 -9.11 -14.73
N LEU A 237 -7.44 -9.10 -13.52
CA LEU A 237 -8.74 -9.72 -13.21
C LEU A 237 -9.80 -8.66 -12.93
N GLY A 238 -9.41 -7.54 -12.32
CA GLY A 238 -10.30 -6.41 -12.07
C GLY A 238 -9.51 -5.12 -11.90
N ARG A 239 -10.18 -4.01 -12.17
CA ARG A 239 -9.58 -2.67 -12.18
C ARG A 239 -10.50 -1.67 -11.51
N TRP A 240 -9.90 -0.77 -10.75
CA TRP A 240 -10.51 0.41 -10.18
C TRP A 240 -9.64 1.62 -10.52
N GLU A 241 -10.28 2.73 -10.91
CA GLU A 241 -9.61 3.98 -11.24
C GLU A 241 -10.32 5.13 -10.52
N THR A 242 -9.55 6.10 -10.06
CA THR A 242 -10.07 7.37 -9.55
C THR A 242 -9.16 8.52 -9.97
N ARG A 243 -9.68 9.74 -9.89
CA ARG A 243 -8.92 10.96 -10.07
C ARG A 243 -9.09 11.80 -8.82
N MET A 244 -7.99 12.04 -8.12
CA MET A 244 -7.95 12.98 -6.99
C MET A 244 -7.67 14.35 -7.58
N HIS A 245 -8.64 15.26 -7.50
CA HIS A 245 -8.55 16.57 -8.13
C HIS A 245 -8.97 17.70 -7.19
N THR A 246 -8.09 18.70 -7.07
CA THR A 246 -8.35 19.99 -6.41
C THR A 246 -7.77 21.12 -7.27
N ARG A 247 -7.77 22.35 -6.76
CA ARG A 247 -7.09 23.48 -7.43
C ARG A 247 -5.59 23.25 -7.60
N LEU A 248 -4.97 22.46 -6.72
CA LEU A 248 -3.51 22.26 -6.70
C LEU A 248 -3.10 20.81 -6.98
N LEU A 249 -4.04 19.86 -6.82
CA LEU A 249 -3.82 18.44 -7.06
C LEU A 249 -4.53 17.99 -8.34
N ASP A 250 -3.83 17.25 -9.20
CA ASP A 250 -4.44 16.48 -10.27
C ASP A 250 -3.69 15.16 -10.44
N THR A 251 -4.21 14.11 -9.79
CA THR A 251 -3.62 12.78 -9.81
C THR A 251 -4.61 11.75 -10.31
N LYS A 252 -4.23 11.02 -11.37
CA LYS A 252 -4.92 9.81 -11.77
C LYS A 252 -4.33 8.62 -11.03
N LEU A 253 -5.16 7.88 -10.32
CA LEU A 253 -4.82 6.64 -9.63
C LEU A 253 -5.53 5.47 -10.29
N ARG A 254 -4.79 4.40 -10.57
CA ARG A 254 -5.30 3.12 -11.03
C ARG A 254 -4.80 2.00 -10.14
N GLN A 255 -5.70 1.14 -9.72
CA GLN A 255 -5.39 -0.10 -9.02
C GLN A 255 -5.98 -1.29 -9.78
N ARG A 256 -5.18 -2.34 -9.97
CA ARG A 256 -5.56 -3.57 -10.65
C ARG A 256 -5.35 -4.76 -9.72
N PHE A 257 -6.37 -5.58 -9.56
CA PHE A 257 -6.22 -6.90 -8.98
C PHE A 257 -5.84 -7.86 -10.10
N CYS A 258 -4.72 -8.54 -9.94
CA CYS A 258 -4.12 -9.37 -10.97
C CYS A 258 -3.86 -10.79 -10.45
N LYS A 259 -3.96 -11.76 -11.33
CA LYS A 259 -3.22 -13.02 -11.17
C LYS A 259 -1.75 -12.74 -11.43
N MET A 260 -0.88 -13.25 -10.57
CA MET A 260 0.56 -13.04 -10.64
C MET A 260 1.27 -14.36 -10.95
N THR A 261 2.20 -14.34 -11.89
CA THR A 261 3.18 -15.40 -12.09
C THR A 261 4.56 -14.88 -11.72
N LEU A 262 5.21 -15.53 -10.76
CA LEU A 262 6.56 -15.21 -10.33
C LEU A 262 7.51 -16.29 -10.84
N ARG A 263 8.49 -15.92 -11.67
CA ARG A 263 9.60 -16.79 -12.05
C ARG A 263 10.84 -16.43 -11.25
N ARG A 264 11.54 -17.45 -10.76
CA ARG A 264 12.75 -17.32 -9.95
C ARG A 264 13.74 -18.43 -10.30
N GLY A 265 14.66 -18.14 -11.22
CA GLY A 265 15.44 -19.20 -11.88
C GLY A 265 14.48 -20.19 -12.55
N ASP A 266 14.64 -21.48 -12.27
CA ASP A 266 13.79 -22.54 -12.86
C ASP A 266 12.44 -22.74 -12.13
N LYS A 267 12.17 -21.96 -11.07
CA LYS A 267 10.92 -22.08 -10.31
C LYS A 267 9.88 -21.10 -10.81
N VAL A 268 8.65 -21.60 -10.96
CA VAL A 268 7.47 -20.80 -11.27
C VAL A 268 6.46 -20.94 -10.14
N GLU A 269 6.05 -19.82 -9.56
CA GLU A 269 5.02 -19.75 -8.52
C GLU A 269 3.89 -18.85 -9.01
N THR A 270 2.65 -19.18 -8.64
CA THR A 270 1.50 -18.33 -8.93
C THR A 270 0.92 -17.75 -7.65
N GLY A 271 0.31 -16.59 -7.78
CA GLY A 271 -0.37 -15.92 -6.68
C GLY A 271 -1.26 -14.81 -7.18
N TYR A 272 -1.49 -13.83 -6.33
CA TYR A 272 -2.26 -12.65 -6.67
C TYR A 272 -1.47 -11.40 -6.35
N ALA A 273 -1.74 -10.33 -7.08
CA ALA A 273 -1.09 -9.05 -6.84
C ALA A 273 -2.05 -7.88 -7.03
N LEU A 274 -1.79 -6.82 -6.28
CA LEU A 274 -2.19 -5.48 -6.63
C LEU A 274 -1.11 -4.88 -7.54
N ASN A 275 -1.52 -4.33 -8.67
CA ASN A 275 -0.71 -3.40 -9.44
C ASN A 275 -1.33 -2.01 -9.37
N GLU A 276 -0.58 -1.07 -8.80
CA GLU A 276 -1.00 0.30 -8.62
C GLU A 276 -0.16 1.23 -9.47
N ILE A 277 -0.79 2.16 -10.15
CA ILE A 277 -0.13 3.21 -10.92
C ILE A 277 -0.77 4.53 -10.53
N ALA A 278 0.04 5.54 -10.23
CA ALA A 278 -0.42 6.90 -10.18
C ALA A 278 0.54 7.83 -10.90
N CYS A 279 -0.01 8.90 -11.46
CA CYS A 279 0.75 10.00 -12.01
C CYS A 279 -0.06 11.29 -11.86
N GLY A 280 0.65 12.39 -11.61
CA GLY A 280 0.01 13.68 -11.41
C GLY A 280 0.88 14.69 -10.68
N THR A 281 0.26 15.81 -10.36
CA THR A 281 0.80 16.72 -9.36
C THR A 281 0.47 16.19 -7.97
N ALA A 282 1.38 16.44 -7.04
CA ALA A 282 1.01 16.57 -5.64
C ALA A 282 0.72 18.06 -5.37
N TRP A 283 -0.07 18.32 -4.33
CA TRP A 283 -0.66 19.61 -3.90
C TRP A 283 0.16 20.91 -4.08
#